data_AF-A0A358SW45-F1
#
_entry.id   AF-A0A358SW45-F1
#
_cell.length_a   1.000
_cell.length_b   1.000
_cell.length_c   1.000
_cell.angle_alpha   90.00
_cell.angle_beta   90.00
_cell.angle_gamma   90.00
#
_symmetry.space_group_name_H-M   'P 1'
#
loop_
_entity.id
_entity.type
_entity.pdbx_description
1 polymer ?
#
loop_
_entity_poly.entity_id
_entity_poly.type
_entity_poly.pdbx_seq_one_letter_code
_entity_poly.pdbx_strand_id
1 'polypeptide(L)'
;MVTIQDGHMVPLPFGSFSDPETGRVRIRLVNVESSSYRVAREYMIRLDREDLEDLEDLGRLRPIAAASGLTSRAFRDRYGYLAEG
;
A
#
# COMPACT_ATOMS: atom_id res chain seq x y z
N MET A 1 -15.39 19.67 5.32
CA MET A 1 -14.95 18.27 5.07
C MET A 1 -15.15 17.48 6.37
N VAL A 2 -15.40 16.18 6.31
CA VAL A 2 -15.48 15.32 7.50
C VAL A 2 -14.34 14.31 7.44
N THR A 3 -13.66 14.09 8.57
CA THR A 3 -12.54 13.14 8.71
C THR A 3 -12.90 12.10 9.76
N ILE A 4 -12.24 10.94 9.72
CA ILE A 4 -12.28 9.97 10.81
C ILE A 4 -10.93 10.03 11.54
N GLN A 5 -10.97 10.36 12.83
CA GLN A 5 -9.78 10.44 13.70
C GLN A 5 -10.03 9.52 14.89
N ASP A 6 -9.18 8.50 15.07
CA ASP A 6 -9.31 7.48 16.11
C ASP A 6 -10.73 6.87 16.19
N GLY A 7 -11.35 6.64 15.03
CA GLY A 7 -12.71 6.08 14.92
C GLY A 7 -13.86 7.08 15.07
N HIS A 8 -13.58 8.35 15.36
CA HIS A 8 -14.59 9.39 15.52
C HIS A 8 -14.72 10.26 14.27
N MET A 9 -15.96 10.60 13.90
CA MET A 9 -16.21 11.60 12.86
C MET A 9 -15.89 13.00 13.40
N VAL A 10 -14.85 13.61 12.84
CA VAL A 10 -14.39 14.95 13.22
C VAL A 10 -14.58 15.90 12.04
N PRO A 11 -15.40 16.97 12.18
CA PRO A 11 -15.55 17.97 11.15
C PRO A 11 -14.26 18.78 11.00
N LEU A 12 -13.86 19.02 9.75
CA LEU A 12 -12.71 19.85 9.40
C LEU A 12 -13.22 21.13 8.72
N PRO A 13 -13.10 22.31 9.38
CA PRO A 13 -13.49 23.58 8.79
C PRO A 13 -12.70 23.90 7.53
N PHE A 14 -13.33 24.53 6.54
CA PHE A 14 -12.62 25.02 5.37
C PHE A 14 -11.55 26.05 5.76
N GLY A 15 -10.39 25.99 5.12
CA GLY A 15 -9.23 26.83 5.45
C GLY A 15 -8.33 26.29 6.58
N SER A 16 -8.84 25.43 7.47
CA SER A 16 -8.03 24.85 8.57
C SER A 16 -6.93 23.88 8.10
N PHE A 17 -7.03 23.41 6.86
CA PHE A 17 -6.09 22.48 6.23
C PHE A 17 -5.33 23.10 5.07
N SER A 18 -5.44 24.42 4.88
CA SER A 18 -4.60 25.16 3.95
C SER A 18 -3.32 25.62 4.62
N ASP A 19 -2.25 25.69 3.84
CA ASP A 19 -1.01 26.36 4.19
C ASP A 19 -1.27 27.87 4.22
N PRO A 20 -0.98 28.55 5.35
CA PRO A 20 -1.33 29.95 5.54
C PRO A 20 -0.49 30.91 4.68
N GLU A 21 0.70 30.50 4.21
CA GLU A 21 1.57 31.33 3.40
C GLU A 21 1.23 31.24 1.92
N THR A 22 0.90 30.04 1.44
CA THR A 22 0.67 29.75 0.02
C THR A 22 -0.81 29.62 -0.36
N GLY A 23 -1.70 29.47 0.64
CA GLY A 23 -3.13 29.23 0.45
C GLY A 23 -3.48 27.83 -0.07
N ARG A 24 -2.48 26.98 -0.36
CA ARG A 24 -2.67 25.63 -0.92
C ARG A 24 -3.07 24.63 0.15
N VAL A 25 -3.76 23.55 -0.24
CA VAL A 25 -4.07 22.45 0.70
C VAL A 25 -2.78 21.78 1.18
N ARG A 26 -2.65 21.58 2.49
CA ARG A 26 -1.55 20.85 3.10
C ARG A 26 -1.62 19.36 2.74
N ILE A 27 -0.50 18.79 2.33
CA ILE A 27 -0.39 17.36 2.05
C ILE A 27 -0.29 16.61 3.37
N ARG A 28 -1.27 15.75 3.66
CA ARG A 28 -1.21 14.80 4.77
C ARG A 28 -0.72 13.45 4.26
N LEU A 29 0.50 13.08 4.62
CA LEU A 29 1.03 11.76 4.31
C LEU A 29 0.34 10.68 5.15
N VAL A 30 0.31 9.45 4.61
CA VAL A 30 -0.15 8.28 5.35
C VAL A 30 0.85 8.01 6.48
N ASN A 31 0.34 7.87 7.70
CA ASN A 31 1.16 7.45 8.83
C ASN A 31 1.25 5.92 8.85
N VAL A 32 2.35 5.39 8.30
CA VAL A 32 2.61 3.94 8.24
C VAL A 32 2.89 3.30 9.61
N GLU A 33 3.18 4.11 10.63
CA GLU A 33 3.38 3.65 12.00
C GLU A 33 2.08 3.53 12.81
N SER A 34 0.94 3.99 12.25
CA SER A 34 -0.35 3.93 12.94
C SER A 34 -0.88 2.50 13.05
N SER A 35 -1.55 2.20 14.17
CA SER A 35 -2.18 0.88 14.39
C SER A 35 -3.23 0.58 13.32
N SER A 36 -4.02 1.58 12.93
CA SER A 36 -5.02 1.44 11.86
C SER A 36 -4.39 1.11 10.51
N TYR A 37 -3.25 1.73 10.17
CA TYR A 37 -2.52 1.37 8.96
C TYR A 37 -1.98 -0.07 9.04
N ARG A 38 -1.32 -0.45 10.14
CA ARG A 38 -0.77 -1.80 10.31
C ARG A 38 -1.86 -2.87 10.20
N VAL A 39 -3.00 -2.67 10.85
CA VAL A 39 -4.15 -3.59 10.74
C VAL A 39 -4.67 -3.63 9.31
N ALA A 40 -4.91 -2.48 8.68
CA ALA A 40 -5.38 -2.46 7.29
C ALA A 40 -4.39 -3.15 6.34
N ARG A 41 -3.09 -3.04 6.60
CA ARG A 41 -2.03 -3.65 5.80
C ARG A 41 -2.10 -5.17 5.79
N GLU A 42 -2.42 -5.81 6.91
CA GLU A 42 -2.60 -7.28 6.99
C GLU A 42 -3.79 -7.78 6.16
N TYR A 43 -4.76 -6.92 5.86
CA TYR A 43 -5.94 -7.27 5.04
C TYR A 43 -5.81 -6.86 3.56
N MET A 44 -4.73 -6.17 3.17
CA MET A 44 -4.54 -5.77 1.78
C MET A 44 -4.08 -6.97 0.93
N ILE A 45 -4.61 -7.10 -0.28
CA ILE A 45 -4.05 -8.00 -1.28
C ILE A 45 -2.70 -7.43 -1.72
N ARG A 46 -1.60 -8.11 -1.36
CA ARG A 46 -0.22 -7.72 -1.66
C ARG A 46 0.58 -8.95 -2.09
N LEU A 47 1.75 -8.71 -2.66
CA LEU A 47 2.75 -9.76 -2.85
C LEU A 47 3.45 -9.99 -1.52
N ASP A 48 3.43 -11.23 -1.06
CA ASP A 48 4.20 -11.68 0.08
C ASP A 48 5.41 -12.49 -0.37
N ARG A 49 6.39 -12.65 0.53
CA ARG A 49 7.62 -13.37 0.24
C ARG A 49 7.35 -14.78 -0.28
N GLU A 50 6.40 -15.46 0.35
CA GLU A 50 5.99 -16.81 -0.02
C GLU A 50 5.43 -16.90 -1.45
N ASP A 51 4.88 -15.81 -2.01
CA ASP A 51 4.41 -15.80 -3.40
C ASP A 51 5.56 -15.85 -4.41
N LEU A 52 6.80 -15.58 -3.98
CA LEU A 52 7.98 -15.38 -4.83
C LEU A 52 9.13 -16.38 -4.55
N GLU A 53 9.00 -17.22 -3.53
CA GLU A 53 10.07 -18.09 -3.04
C GLU A 53 10.48 -19.17 -4.05
N ASP A 54 9.50 -19.88 -4.61
CA ASP A 54 9.72 -20.97 -5.56
C ASP A 54 9.41 -20.55 -6.99
N LEU A 55 10.47 -20.51 -7.82
CA LEU A 55 10.41 -20.16 -9.24
C LEU A 55 9.58 -21.15 -10.08
N GLU A 56 9.44 -22.38 -9.61
CA GLU A 56 8.71 -23.44 -10.29
C GLU A 56 7.29 -23.63 -9.77
N ASP A 57 6.88 -22.90 -8.72
CA ASP A 57 5.55 -22.98 -8.12
C ASP A 57 4.45 -22.74 -9.15
N LEU A 58 3.64 -23.78 -9.37
CA LEU A 58 2.51 -23.82 -10.31
C LEU A 58 1.24 -23.16 -9.75
N GLY A 59 1.14 -22.99 -8.43
CA GLY A 59 -0.02 -22.44 -7.73
C GLY A 59 0.12 -20.97 -7.35
N ARG A 60 1.34 -20.45 -7.16
CA ARG A 60 1.58 -19.05 -6.75
C ARG A 60 2.31 -18.24 -7.83
N LEU A 61 3.62 -18.39 -7.93
CA LEU A 61 4.46 -17.49 -8.74
C LEU A 61 4.18 -17.61 -10.24
N ARG A 62 4.03 -18.83 -10.79
CA ARG A 62 3.79 -18.99 -12.23
C ARG A 62 2.49 -18.34 -12.70
N PRO A 63 1.33 -18.54 -12.05
CA PRO A 63 0.11 -17.80 -12.39
C PRO A 63 0.27 -16.27 -12.33
N ILE A 64 0.92 -15.76 -11.28
CA ILE A 64 1.15 -14.31 -11.10
C ILE A 64 2.03 -13.76 -12.24
N ALA A 65 3.15 -14.44 -12.53
CA ALA A 65 4.06 -14.06 -13.60
C ALA A 65 3.36 -14.12 -14.97
N ALA A 66 2.59 -15.18 -15.24
CA ALA A 66 1.85 -15.35 -16.47
C ALA A 66 0.80 -14.24 -16.68
N ALA A 67 0.09 -13.82 -15.62
CA ALA A 67 -0.86 -12.71 -15.67
C ALA A 67 -0.21 -11.37 -16.06
N SER A 68 1.09 -11.23 -15.79
CA SER A 68 1.90 -10.06 -16.19
C SER A 68 2.65 -10.23 -17.52
N GLY A 69 2.52 -11.37 -18.20
CA GLY A 69 3.26 -11.69 -19.43
C GLY A 69 4.76 -11.90 -19.23
N LEU A 70 5.19 -12.23 -18.00
CA LEU A 70 6.59 -12.44 -17.64
C LEU A 70 6.87 -13.91 -17.30
N THR A 71 8.14 -14.30 -17.36
CA THR A 71 8.60 -15.55 -16.73
C THR A 71 8.70 -15.37 -15.21
N SER A 72 8.61 -16.45 -14.43
CA SER A 72 8.75 -16.39 -12.96
C SER A 72 10.00 -15.64 -12.51
N ARG A 73 11.14 -15.89 -13.18
CA ARG A 73 12.41 -15.21 -12.91
C ARG A 73 12.31 -13.71 -13.19
N ALA A 74 11.85 -13.32 -14.39
CA ALA A 74 11.73 -11.91 -14.76
C ALA A 74 10.73 -11.15 -13.86
N PHE A 75 9.67 -11.82 -13.40
CA PHE A 75 8.74 -11.24 -12.44
C PHE A 75 9.41 -10.99 -11.09
N ARG A 76 10.09 -11.99 -10.53
CA ARG A 76 10.81 -11.89 -9.26
C ARG A 76 11.90 -10.82 -9.32
N ASP A 77 12.68 -10.77 -10.39
CA ASP A 77 13.74 -9.76 -10.54
C ASP A 77 13.18 -8.33 -10.58
N ARG A 78 11.98 -8.17 -11.18
CA ARG A 78 11.34 -6.86 -11.32
C ARG A 78 10.58 -6.41 -10.08
N TYR A 79 9.91 -7.32 -9.39
CA TYR A 79 8.94 -7.00 -8.33
C TYR A 79 9.29 -7.59 -6.96
N GLY A 80 10.38 -8.35 -6.84
CA GLY A 80 10.81 -9.00 -5.60
C GLY A 80 10.93 -8.04 -4.42
N TYR A 81 11.40 -6.82 -4.66
CA TYR A 81 11.53 -5.77 -3.64
C TYR A 81 10.20 -5.37 -2.97
N LEU A 82 9.05 -5.67 -3.58
CA LEU A 82 7.73 -5.34 -3.03
C LEU A 82 7.31 -6.29 -1.90
N ALA A 83 7.92 -7.47 -1.83
CA ALA A 83 7.63 -8.51 -0.83
C ALA A 83 8.58 -8.45 0.39
N GLU A 84 9.49 -7.48 0.45
CA GLU A 84 10.49 -7.34 1.53
C GLU A 84 10.04 -6.44 2.69
N GLY A 85 8.86 -5.82 2.59
CA GLY A 85 8.37 -4.84 3.58
C GLY A 85 6.97 -5.09 4.05
#